data_AF-A0A966YVQ8-F1
#
_entry.id   AF-A0A966YVQ8-F1
#
_cell.length_a   1.000
_cell.length_b   1.000
_cell.length_c   1.000
_cell.angle_alpha   90.00
_cell.angle_beta   90.00
_cell.angle_gamma   90.00
#
_symmetry.space_group_name_H-M   'P 1'
#
loop_
_entity.id
_entity.type
_entity.pdbx_description
1 polymer ?
#
loop_
_entity_poly.entity_id
_entity_poly.type
_entity_poly.pdbx_seq_one_letter_code
_entity_poly.pdbx_strand_id
1 'polypeptide(L)'
;FVDVVSTMSDPSLPLTITEWEEWGDPRSEPYASYIESYSPYDNTRPADYPALLITAGLHDPRVSVHEPAKWTALLREVRTNDAPLLFKTEMGAGHGGPSGRYAAWEDEARTLTFLLETLTATT
;
A
#
# COMPACT_ATOMS: atom_id res chain seq x y z
N PHE A 1 2.27 -1.97 3.16
CA PHE A 1 2.69 -3.37 3.05
C PHE A 1 1.64 -4.13 2.26
N VAL A 2 1.88 -4.33 0.96
CA VAL A 2 0.90 -4.94 0.03
C VAL A 2 1.54 -5.96 -0.91
N ASP A 3 2.87 -5.96 -1.03
CA ASP A 3 3.64 -6.90 -1.86
C ASP A 3 4.26 -7.99 -0.98
N VAL A 4 3.39 -8.70 -0.24
CA VAL A 4 3.81 -9.50 0.93
C VAL A 4 4.71 -10.66 0.51
N VAL A 5 4.34 -11.41 -0.53
CA VAL A 5 5.13 -12.55 -1.01
C VAL A 5 6.53 -12.10 -1.45
N SER A 6 6.61 -11.06 -2.29
CA SER A 6 7.89 -10.58 -2.81
C SER A 6 8.78 -10.01 -1.70
N THR A 7 8.24 -9.13 -0.86
CA THR A 7 8.99 -8.47 0.22
C THR A 7 9.47 -9.48 1.27
N MET A 8 8.60 -10.40 1.70
CA MET A 8 8.95 -11.38 2.74
C MET A 8 9.88 -12.48 2.23
N SER A 9 10.04 -12.63 0.91
CA SER A 9 11.00 -13.57 0.30
C SER A 9 12.42 -13.00 0.20
N ASP A 10 12.60 -11.68 0.33
CA ASP A 10 13.90 -11.01 0.18
C ASP A 10 14.51 -10.62 1.55
N PRO A 11 15.48 -11.39 2.07
CA PRO A 11 16.11 -11.09 3.37
C PRO A 11 17.07 -9.89 3.33
N SER A 12 17.33 -9.29 2.16
CA SER A 12 18.17 -8.09 2.05
C SER A 12 17.43 -6.80 2.45
N LEU A 13 16.10 -6.85 2.55
CA LEU A 13 15.27 -5.72 2.96
C LEU A 13 15.28 -5.53 4.49
N PRO A 14 15.20 -4.27 5.00
CA PRO A 14 15.53 -3.95 6.39
C PRO A 14 14.70 -4.67 7.46
N LEU A 15 13.44 -4.99 7.18
CA LEU A 15 12.51 -5.57 8.17
C LEU A 15 12.20 -7.05 7.93
N THR A 16 12.48 -7.61 6.75
CA THR A 16 12.00 -8.94 6.34
C THR A 16 12.39 -10.05 7.31
N ILE A 17 13.66 -10.12 7.74
CA ILE A 17 14.12 -11.18 8.64
C ILE A 17 13.41 -11.10 10.00
N THR A 18 13.24 -9.88 10.53
CA THR A 18 12.54 -9.66 11.81
C THR A 18 11.06 -10.00 11.68
N GLU A 19 10.43 -9.65 10.57
CA GLU A 19 9.00 -9.85 10.35
C GLU A 19 8.63 -11.31 10.01
N TRP A 20 9.60 -12.21 9.79
CA TRP A 20 9.30 -13.65 9.73
C TRP A 20 8.73 -14.18 11.05
N GLU A 21 9.05 -13.58 12.19
CA GLU A 21 8.45 -13.94 13.49
C GLU A 21 6.97 -13.54 13.59
N GLU A 22 6.53 -12.57 12.77
CA GLU A 22 5.13 -12.10 12.72
C GLU A 22 4.32 -12.84 11.65
N TRP A 23 4.81 -12.85 10.39
CA TRP A 23 4.05 -13.37 9.24
C TRP A 23 4.44 -14.78 8.83
N GLY A 24 5.68 -15.19 9.12
CA GLY A 24 6.32 -16.40 8.59
C GLY A 24 7.26 -16.15 7.41
N ASP A 25 8.06 -17.17 7.08
CA ASP A 25 8.99 -17.15 5.96
C ASP A 25 8.36 -17.81 4.70
N PRO A 26 7.91 -17.02 3.70
CA PRO A 26 7.21 -17.53 2.51
C PRO A 26 8.08 -18.40 1.60
N ARG A 27 9.39 -18.54 1.89
CA ARG A 27 10.27 -19.47 1.16
C ARG A 27 10.06 -20.93 1.59
N SER A 28 9.21 -21.15 2.61
CA SER A 28 8.95 -22.46 3.20
C SER A 28 7.46 -22.67 3.49
N GLU A 29 6.98 -23.90 3.34
CA GLU A 29 5.64 -24.28 3.79
C GLU A 29 5.60 -24.44 5.33
N PRO A 30 4.47 -24.14 5.99
CA PRO A 30 3.17 -23.80 5.41
C PRO A 30 3.01 -22.31 5.05
N TYR A 31 4.03 -21.49 5.28
CA TYR A 31 3.93 -20.03 5.14
C TYR A 31 3.83 -19.59 3.69
N ALA A 32 4.48 -20.28 2.75
CA ALA A 32 4.40 -20.00 1.32
C ALA A 32 2.94 -19.92 0.85
N SER A 33 2.20 -21.03 0.99
CA SER A 33 0.79 -21.11 0.59
C SER A 33 -0.12 -20.20 1.42
N TYR A 34 0.17 -20.04 2.72
CA TYR A 34 -0.65 -19.20 3.59
C TYR A 34 -0.51 -17.71 3.27
N ILE A 35 0.72 -17.22 3.08
CA ILE A 35 0.99 -15.81 2.74
C ILE A 35 0.46 -15.47 1.35
N GLU A 36 0.67 -16.35 0.37
CA GLU A 36 0.13 -16.18 -0.98
C GLU A 36 -1.40 -16.05 -0.98
N SER A 37 -2.10 -16.77 -0.09
CA SER A 37 -3.56 -16.76 -0.02
C SER A 37 -4.18 -15.40 0.34
N TYR A 38 -3.43 -14.48 0.93
CA TYR A 38 -3.94 -13.17 1.36
C TYR A 38 -3.15 -11.96 0.84
N SER A 39 -1.96 -12.16 0.26
CA SER A 39 -1.11 -11.05 -0.21
C SER A 39 -1.88 -10.12 -1.16
N PRO A 40 -2.05 -8.81 -0.84
CA PRO A 40 -2.91 -7.93 -1.63
C PRO A 40 -2.49 -7.79 -3.09
N TYR A 41 -1.18 -7.68 -3.36
CA TYR A 41 -0.66 -7.60 -4.73
C TYR A 41 -0.98 -8.86 -5.53
N ASP A 42 -0.69 -10.04 -4.97
CA ASP A 42 -0.87 -11.34 -5.63
C ASP A 42 -2.35 -11.73 -5.82
N ASN A 43 -3.26 -11.19 -4.99
CA ASN A 43 -4.70 -11.45 -5.06
C ASN A 43 -5.50 -10.32 -5.76
N THR A 44 -4.81 -9.34 -6.34
CA THR A 44 -5.47 -8.29 -7.14
C THR A 44 -5.96 -8.87 -8.46
N ARG A 45 -7.25 -8.67 -8.77
CA ARG A 45 -7.95 -9.35 -9.87
C ARG A 45 -8.93 -8.40 -10.57
N PRO A 46 -9.41 -8.73 -11.78
CA PRO A 46 -10.45 -7.95 -12.43
C PRO A 46 -11.73 -7.90 -11.59
N ALA A 47 -12.07 -6.72 -11.08
CA ALA A 47 -13.24 -6.46 -10.26
C ALA A 47 -13.47 -4.94 -10.11
N ASP A 48 -14.63 -4.56 -9.61
CA ASP A 48 -14.89 -3.20 -9.16
C ASP A 48 -14.17 -2.98 -7.83
N TYR A 49 -13.34 -1.94 -7.77
CA TYR A 49 -12.67 -1.52 -6.54
C TYR A 49 -13.32 -0.24 -5.99
N PRO A 50 -13.33 -0.04 -4.66
CA PRO A 50 -13.82 1.21 -4.09
C PRO A 50 -12.92 2.39 -4.51
N ALA A 51 -13.35 3.60 -4.21
CA ALA A 51 -12.47 4.74 -4.31
C ALA A 51 -11.26 4.55 -3.37
N LEU A 52 -10.04 4.70 -3.88
CA LEU A 52 -8.80 4.49 -3.13
C LEU A 52 -7.89 5.73 -3.22
N LEU A 53 -7.43 6.20 -2.06
CA LEU A 53 -6.30 7.10 -1.91
C LEU A 53 -5.15 6.31 -1.29
N ILE A 54 -4.15 5.99 -2.10
CA ILE A 54 -2.95 5.27 -1.68
C ILE A 54 -1.84 6.29 -1.42
N THR A 55 -1.28 6.29 -0.21
CA THR A 55 -0.20 7.20 0.18
C THR A 55 1.10 6.42 0.44
N ALA A 56 2.24 7.07 0.23
CA ALA A 56 3.55 6.49 0.50
C ALA A 56 4.60 7.58 0.73
N GLY A 57 5.69 7.27 1.44
CA GLY A 57 6.89 8.11 1.51
C GLY A 57 8.00 7.56 0.62
N LEU A 58 8.68 8.41 -0.16
CA LEU A 58 9.79 7.98 -1.01
C LEU A 58 10.96 7.40 -0.20
N HIS A 59 11.19 7.95 1.00
CA HIS A 59 12.27 7.54 1.89
C HIS A 59 11.76 6.71 3.07
N ASP A 60 10.63 6.01 2.91
CA ASP A 60 10.08 5.16 3.95
C ASP A 60 10.98 3.92 4.16
N PRO A 61 11.62 3.77 5.33
CA PRO A 61 12.51 2.64 5.60
C PRO A 61 11.76 1.38 6.07
N ARG A 62 10.43 1.47 6.28
CA ARG A 62 9.59 0.38 6.79
C ARG A 62 8.79 -0.28 5.68
N VAL A 63 8.16 0.50 4.81
CA VAL A 63 7.41 0.02 3.65
C VAL A 63 7.97 0.69 2.42
N SER A 64 8.58 -0.08 1.52
CA SER A 64 9.16 0.49 0.31
C SER A 64 8.08 1.13 -0.55
N VAL A 65 8.33 2.34 -1.07
CA VAL A 65 7.41 3.03 -1.99
C VAL A 65 7.06 2.19 -3.22
N HIS A 66 7.91 1.23 -3.59
CA HIS A 66 7.67 0.32 -4.71
C HIS A 66 6.43 -0.55 -4.50
N GLU A 67 6.11 -0.95 -3.26
CA GLU A 67 4.95 -1.80 -3.01
C GLU A 67 3.63 -1.10 -3.38
N PRO A 68 3.27 0.08 -2.79
CA PRO A 68 2.05 0.77 -3.19
C PRO A 68 2.10 1.28 -4.62
N ALA A 69 3.28 1.58 -5.18
CA ALA A 69 3.42 1.99 -6.58
C ALA A 69 3.05 0.84 -7.55
N LYS A 70 3.64 -0.35 -7.36
CA LYS A 70 3.31 -1.55 -8.15
C LYS A 70 1.84 -1.93 -8.00
N TRP A 71 1.31 -1.90 -6.77
CA TRP A 71 -0.09 -2.24 -6.51
C TRP A 71 -1.05 -1.24 -7.16
N THR A 72 -0.76 0.06 -7.09
CA THR A 72 -1.55 1.09 -7.80
C THR A 72 -1.55 0.84 -9.31
N ALA A 73 -0.39 0.52 -9.90
CA ALA A 73 -0.28 0.25 -11.33
C ALA A 73 -1.14 -0.96 -11.73
N LEU A 74 -1.05 -2.05 -10.98
CA LEU A 74 -1.86 -3.25 -11.20
C LEU A 74 -3.37 -2.97 -11.05
N LEU A 75 -3.77 -2.25 -9.99
CA LEU A 75 -5.17 -1.85 -9.79
C LEU A 75 -5.72 -1.05 -10.97
N ARG A 76 -4.94 -0.11 -11.52
CA ARG A 76 -5.32 0.68 -12.70
C ARG A 76 -5.48 -0.18 -13.96
N GLU A 77 -4.68 -1.23 -14.08
CA GLU A 77 -4.72 -2.17 -15.20
C GLU A 77 -5.94 -3.09 -15.14
N VAL A 78 -6.27 -3.63 -13.96
CA VAL A 78 -7.25 -4.73 -13.85
C VAL A 78 -8.65 -4.30 -13.42
N ARG A 79 -8.82 -3.16 -12.73
CA ARG A 79 -10.13 -2.74 -12.22
C ARG A 79 -11.16 -2.61 -13.36
N THR A 80 -12.42 -2.92 -13.07
CA THR A 80 -13.51 -2.88 -14.06
C THR A 80 -14.41 -1.64 -13.97
N ASN A 81 -14.07 -0.71 -13.07
CA ASN A 81 -14.82 0.52 -12.84
C ASN A 81 -13.93 1.78 -12.89
N ASP A 82 -14.59 2.93 -12.78
CA ASP A 82 -13.95 4.26 -12.84
C ASP A 82 -13.91 4.99 -11.49
N ALA A 83 -14.11 4.30 -10.37
CA ALA A 83 -14.02 4.91 -9.04
C ALA A 83 -12.66 5.62 -8.84
N PRO A 84 -12.59 6.74 -8.10
CA PRO A 84 -11.32 7.47 -7.92
C PRO A 84 -10.18 6.57 -7.41
N LEU A 85 -9.03 6.57 -8.09
CA LEU A 85 -7.83 5.81 -7.70
C LEU A 85 -6.59 6.70 -7.78
N LEU A 86 -6.23 7.26 -6.64
CA LEU A 86 -5.14 8.23 -6.49
C LEU A 86 -3.94 7.58 -5.80
N PHE A 87 -2.74 7.92 -6.26
CA PHE A 87 -1.49 7.56 -5.61
C PHE A 87 -0.70 8.83 -5.33
N LYS A 88 -0.41 9.07 -4.05
CA LYS A 88 0.29 10.26 -3.57
C LYS A 88 1.57 9.82 -2.87
N THR A 89 2.70 10.21 -3.44
CA THR A 89 4.02 9.98 -2.83
C THR A 89 4.54 11.26 -2.19
N GLU A 90 4.88 11.18 -0.92
CA GLU A 90 5.66 12.20 -0.22
C GLU A 90 7.13 12.08 -0.62
N MET A 91 7.57 12.97 -1.51
CA MET A 91 8.91 12.92 -2.09
C MET A 91 10.02 13.28 -1.09
N GLY A 92 9.69 14.01 -0.01
CA GLY A 92 10.63 14.43 1.01
C GLY A 92 10.48 13.73 2.36
N ALA A 93 9.58 12.74 2.47
CA ALA A 93 9.26 12.08 3.73
C ALA A 93 9.53 10.57 3.70
N GLY A 94 9.67 10.02 4.91
CA GLY A 94 9.61 8.58 5.14
C GLY A 94 8.23 8.14 5.65
N HIS A 95 8.20 7.10 6.48
CA HIS A 95 6.94 6.47 6.92
C HIS A 95 6.00 7.38 7.71
N GLY A 96 6.54 8.36 8.44
CA GLY A 96 5.74 9.24 9.28
C GLY A 96 4.94 10.29 8.53
N GLY A 97 5.02 10.32 7.20
CA GLY A 97 4.50 11.41 6.39
C GLY A 97 5.33 12.70 6.53
N PRO A 98 4.83 13.82 5.99
CA PRO A 98 5.59 15.07 5.96
C PRO A 98 5.87 15.61 7.37
N SER A 99 7.09 16.12 7.58
CA SER A 99 7.48 16.69 8.87
C SER A 99 6.94 18.11 9.05
N GLY A 100 6.50 18.43 10.28
CA GLY A 100 6.09 19.78 10.67
C GLY A 100 4.58 19.91 10.83
N ARG A 101 4.17 20.69 11.84
CA ARG A 101 2.76 20.80 12.28
C ARG A 101 1.79 21.10 11.14
N TYR A 102 2.08 22.09 10.30
CA TYR A 102 1.17 22.50 9.24
C TYR A 102 1.14 21.52 8.07
N ALA A 103 2.27 20.90 7.75
CA ALA A 103 2.32 19.89 6.70
C ALA A 103 1.52 18.64 7.08
N ALA A 104 1.58 18.24 8.36
CA ALA A 104 0.73 17.16 8.88
C ALA A 104 -0.77 17.50 8.78
N TRP A 105 -1.18 18.73 9.12
CA TRP A 105 -2.57 19.15 8.96
C TRP A 105 -3.02 19.23 7.49
N GLU A 106 -2.12 19.63 6.58
CA GLU A 106 -2.42 19.63 5.15
C GLU A 106 -2.59 18.21 4.61
N ASP A 107 -1.76 17.27 5.05
CA ASP A 107 -1.88 15.86 4.69
C ASP A 107 -3.19 15.24 5.22
N GLU A 108 -3.54 15.52 6.47
CA GLU A 108 -4.80 15.12 7.07
C GLU A 108 -6.00 15.72 6.33
N ALA A 109 -5.96 17.01 6.01
CA ALA A 109 -7.00 17.69 5.26
C ALA A 109 -7.24 17.04 3.88
N ARG A 110 -6.17 16.65 3.17
CA ARG A 110 -6.29 15.93 1.88
C ARG A 110 -7.00 14.60 2.03
N THR A 111 -6.64 13.83 3.06
CA THR A 111 -7.29 12.54 3.35
C THR A 111 -8.78 12.73 3.66
N LEU A 112 -9.11 13.71 4.50
CA LEU A 112 -10.49 14.03 4.85
C LEU A 112 -11.29 14.52 3.64
N THR A 113 -10.72 15.37 2.78
CA THR A 113 -11.37 15.81 1.53
C THR A 113 -11.68 14.61 0.63
N PHE A 114 -10.72 13.71 0.43
CA PHE A 114 -10.96 12.50 -0.37
C PHE A 114 -12.12 11.67 0.18
N LEU A 115 -12.16 11.45 1.50
CA LEU A 115 -13.25 10.71 2.15
C LEU A 115 -14.60 11.41 1.98
N LEU A 116 -14.67 12.73 2.23
CA LEU A 116 -15.91 13.50 2.13
C LEU A 116 -16.46 13.52 0.69
N GLU A 117 -15.59 13.71 -0.32
CA GLU A 117 -15.98 13.70 -1.72
C GLU A 117 -16.49 12.31 -2.16
N THR A 118 -15.79 11.26 -1.76
CA THR A 118 -16.15 9.89 -2.17
C THR A 118 -17.39 9.35 -1.47
N LEU A 119 -17.63 9.75 -0.22
CA LEU A 119 -18.85 9.37 0.51
C LEU A 119 -20.08 10.15 0.05
N THR A 120 -19.94 11.43 -0.29
CA THR A 120 -21.07 12.27 -0.73
C THR A 120 -21.42 12.07 -2.20
N ALA A 121 -20.47 11.71 -3.05
CA ALA A 121 -20.73 11.39 -4.46
C ALA A 121 -21.53 10.08 -4.68
N THR A 122 -21.81 9.33 -3.61
CA THR A 122 -22.54 8.05 -3.66
C THR A 122 -24.04 8.20 -3.31
N THR A 123 -24.56 9.42 -3.15
CA THR A 123 -26.00 9.73 -3.01
C THR A 123 -26.55 10.41 -4.24
#